data_AF-A0A925TNI8-F1
#
_entry.id   AF-A0A925TNI8-F1
#
_cell.length_a   1.000
_cell.length_b   1.000
_cell.length_c   1.000
_cell.angle_alpha   90.00
_cell.angle_beta   90.00
_cell.angle_gamma   90.00
#
_symmetry.space_group_name_H-M   'P 1'
#
loop_
_entity.id
_entity.type
_entity.pdbx_description
1 polymer ?
#
loop_
_entity_poly.entity_id
_entity_poly.type
_entity_poly.pdbx_seq_one_letter_code
_entity_poly.pdbx_strand_id
1 'polypeptide(L)'
;MRHVFFAALVLLSVAAVGCGPSSDQRKALEEITEENRKFTEADSSFEVDHNMMQAEHRFVMAKHDSLKLAGINPAGHDSILALHAQMFEQHGTMVAKHASLREAHAKVAEKYAKQFGNAEEMKRDFEAIKAEDDEARKDYQMMKDEHSKITSDHERMDKERADMAASMATRKGK
;
A
#
# COMPACT_ATOMS: atom_id res chain seq x y z
N MET A 1 76.42 -26.63 37.05
CA MET A 1 75.62 -25.70 36.21
C MET A 1 74.17 -26.18 36.31
N ARG A 2 73.35 -25.69 37.26
CA ARG A 2 72.45 -24.49 37.22
C ARG A 2 71.59 -24.37 35.95
N HIS A 3 70.35 -23.89 36.17
CA HIS A 3 69.17 -23.68 35.30
C HIS A 3 68.19 -24.87 35.35
N VAL A 4 67.05 -24.91 36.05
CA VAL A 4 66.01 -23.97 36.53
C VAL A 4 65.15 -23.29 35.44
N PHE A 5 63.83 -23.57 35.50
CA PHE A 5 62.65 -22.97 34.82
C PHE A 5 62.55 -23.16 33.28
N PHE A 6 61.39 -23.41 32.64
CA PHE A 6 60.05 -22.85 32.83
C PHE A 6 58.94 -23.83 32.39
N ALA A 7 57.87 -23.87 33.19
CA ALA A 7 56.55 -24.32 32.75
C ALA A 7 55.91 -23.24 31.87
N ALA A 8 55.27 -23.63 30.78
CA ALA A 8 54.28 -22.82 30.08
C ALA A 8 53.27 -23.76 29.39
N LEU A 9 52.34 -24.28 30.20
CA LEU A 9 51.12 -24.90 29.71
C LEU A 9 50.28 -23.79 29.09
N VAL A 10 50.33 -23.66 27.77
CA VAL A 10 49.45 -22.75 27.02
C VAL A 10 48.04 -23.31 27.10
N LEU A 11 47.31 -22.91 28.15
CA LEU A 11 45.86 -23.03 28.22
C LEU A 11 45.28 -22.14 27.11
N LEU A 12 45.04 -22.77 25.97
CA LEU A 12 44.25 -22.21 24.88
C LEU A 12 42.79 -22.17 25.33
N SER A 13 42.48 -21.19 26.18
CA SER A 13 41.11 -20.84 26.56
C SER A 13 40.44 -20.19 25.36
N VAL A 14 39.97 -21.01 24.40
CA VAL A 14 38.94 -20.59 23.44
C VAL A 14 37.68 -20.39 24.26
N ALA A 15 37.54 -19.20 24.84
CA ALA A 15 36.27 -18.73 25.32
C ALA A 15 35.38 -18.57 24.09
N ALA A 16 34.62 -19.62 23.77
CA ALA A 16 33.49 -19.57 22.87
C ALA A 16 32.42 -18.67 23.51
N VAL A 17 32.62 -17.36 23.42
CA VAL A 17 31.59 -16.37 23.73
C VAL A 17 30.60 -16.39 22.56
N GLY A 18 29.59 -17.25 22.70
CA GLY A 18 28.28 -17.19 22.05
C GLY A 18 28.24 -16.89 20.55
N CYS A 19 28.38 -17.91 19.71
CA CYS A 19 28.10 -17.85 18.26
C CYS A 19 26.59 -17.81 17.96
N GLY A 20 25.85 -16.84 18.52
CA GLY A 20 24.42 -16.66 18.27
C GLY A 20 24.02 -15.19 18.25
N PRO A 21 22.89 -14.84 17.59
CA PRO A 21 22.41 -13.46 17.54
C PRO A 21 22.11 -12.93 18.96
N SER A 22 22.29 -11.63 19.16
CA SER A 22 21.91 -10.95 20.39
C SER A 22 20.38 -10.94 20.57
N SER A 23 19.92 -10.62 21.79
CA SER A 23 18.49 -10.36 22.02
C SER A 23 17.94 -9.28 21.10
N ASP A 24 18.74 -8.22 20.88
CA ASP A 24 18.32 -7.03 20.15
C ASP A 24 18.19 -7.32 18.66
N GLN A 25 19.11 -8.13 18.12
CA GLN A 25 19.04 -8.61 16.74
C GLN A 25 17.79 -9.47 16.50
N ARG A 26 17.46 -10.38 17.43
CA ARG A 26 16.23 -11.19 17.33
C ARG A 26 14.98 -10.33 17.39
N LYS A 27 14.95 -9.36 18.31
CA LYS A 27 13.82 -8.44 18.46
C LYS A 27 13.63 -7.58 17.20
N ALA A 28 14.70 -7.03 16.64
CA ALA A 28 14.63 -6.24 15.41
C ALA A 28 14.12 -7.08 14.22
N LEU A 29 14.54 -8.34 14.10
CA LEU A 29 14.01 -9.24 13.06
C LEU A 29 12.51 -9.50 13.24
N GLU A 30 12.07 -9.74 14.47
CA GLU A 30 10.65 -9.95 14.78
C GLU A 30 9.83 -8.70 14.42
N GLU A 31 10.29 -7.51 14.80
CA GLU A 31 9.64 -6.24 14.47
C GLU A 31 9.57 -5.97 12.97
N ILE A 32 10.66 -6.17 12.22
CA ILE A 32 10.71 -6.04 10.75
C ILE A 32 9.72 -7.02 10.09
N THR A 33 9.74 -8.28 10.52
CA THR A 33 8.89 -9.32 9.93
C THR A 33 7.41 -9.04 10.18
N GLU A 34 7.08 -8.61 11.39
CA GLU A 34 5.71 -8.30 11.78
C GLU A 34 5.19 -7.03 11.08
N GLU A 35 6.00 -5.98 10.95
CA GLU A 35 5.59 -4.78 10.24
C GLU A 35 5.38 -5.07 8.74
N ASN A 36 6.32 -5.78 8.10
CA ASN A 36 6.17 -6.20 6.70
C ASN A 36 4.90 -7.05 6.48
N ARG A 37 4.55 -7.94 7.43
CA ARG A 37 3.32 -8.73 7.38
C ARG A 37 2.08 -7.82 7.44
N LYS A 38 2.02 -6.89 8.39
CA LYS A 38 0.91 -5.94 8.54
C LYS A 38 0.75 -5.06 7.30
N PHE A 39 1.86 -4.53 6.78
CA PHE A 39 1.84 -3.72 5.57
C PHE A 39 1.31 -4.53 4.39
N THR A 40 1.83 -5.74 4.16
CA THR A 40 1.39 -6.62 3.08
C THR A 40 -0.11 -6.96 3.16
N GLU A 41 -0.63 -7.24 4.36
CA GLU A 41 -2.05 -7.53 4.58
C GLU A 41 -2.93 -6.31 4.32
N ALA A 42 -2.56 -5.15 4.86
CA ALA A 42 -3.31 -3.91 4.68
C ALA A 42 -3.33 -3.48 3.22
N ASP A 43 -2.19 -3.56 2.55
CA ASP A 43 -2.03 -3.25 1.15
C ASP A 43 -2.86 -4.19 0.26
N SER A 44 -2.79 -5.50 0.47
CA SER A 44 -3.56 -6.47 -0.33
C SER A 44 -5.07 -6.24 -0.19
N SER A 45 -5.54 -5.91 1.02
CA SER A 45 -6.94 -5.54 1.24
C SER A 45 -7.30 -4.26 0.51
N PHE A 46 -6.41 -3.26 0.53
CA PHE A 46 -6.63 -1.99 -0.16
C PHE A 46 -6.68 -2.18 -1.68
N GLU A 47 -5.79 -2.99 -2.27
CA GLU A 47 -5.80 -3.30 -3.70
C GLU A 47 -7.12 -3.94 -4.14
N VAL A 48 -7.70 -4.83 -3.32
CA VAL A 48 -9.02 -5.43 -3.58
C VAL A 48 -10.12 -4.36 -3.61
N ASP A 49 -10.18 -3.51 -2.58
CA ASP A 49 -11.18 -2.44 -2.50
C ASP A 49 -11.03 -1.44 -3.66
N HIS A 50 -9.80 -1.06 -4.01
CA HIS A 50 -9.52 -0.16 -5.11
C HIS A 50 -9.94 -0.74 -6.47
N ASN A 51 -9.65 -2.01 -6.72
CA ASN A 51 -10.05 -2.69 -7.94
C ASN A 51 -11.59 -2.79 -8.07
N MET A 52 -12.29 -3.00 -6.96
CA MET A 52 -13.76 -2.98 -6.91
C MET A 52 -14.29 -1.60 -7.29
N MET A 53 -13.78 -0.52 -6.68
CA MET A 53 -14.18 0.85 -7.02
C MET A 53 -13.91 1.21 -8.49
N GLN A 54 -12.79 0.75 -9.05
CA GLN A 54 -12.49 0.95 -10.46
C GLN A 54 -13.47 0.20 -11.38
N ALA A 55 -13.91 -1.00 -10.99
CA ALA A 55 -14.91 -1.75 -11.72
C ALA A 55 -16.29 -1.06 -11.68
N GLU A 56 -16.71 -0.59 -10.51
CA GLU A 56 -17.94 0.20 -10.36
C GLU A 56 -17.90 1.48 -11.19
N HIS A 57 -16.77 2.19 -11.19
CA HIS A 57 -16.58 3.38 -12.02
C HIS A 57 -16.76 3.08 -13.52
N ARG A 58 -16.13 2.00 -14.02
CA ARG A 58 -16.31 1.56 -15.42
C ARG A 58 -17.78 1.25 -15.74
N PHE A 59 -18.50 0.65 -14.80
CA PHE A 59 -19.93 0.40 -14.97
C PHE A 59 -20.72 1.72 -15.08
N VAL A 60 -20.44 2.70 -14.23
CA VAL A 60 -21.08 4.03 -14.28
C VAL A 60 -20.77 4.76 -15.59
N MET A 61 -19.54 4.66 -16.11
CA MET A 61 -19.17 5.19 -17.42
C MET A 61 -19.99 4.54 -18.54
N ALA A 62 -20.09 3.21 -18.56
CA ALA A 62 -20.88 2.51 -19.59
C ALA A 62 -22.37 2.90 -19.54
N LYS A 63 -22.92 3.02 -18.31
CA LYS A 63 -24.29 3.52 -18.11
C LYS A 63 -24.43 4.97 -18.59
N HIS A 64 -23.44 5.82 -18.34
CA HIS A 64 -23.41 7.21 -18.84
C HIS A 64 -23.51 7.26 -20.36
N ASP A 65 -22.67 6.50 -21.05
CA ASP A 65 -22.62 6.49 -22.51
C ASP A 65 -23.94 6.01 -23.10
N SER A 66 -24.54 4.96 -22.52
CA SER A 66 -25.86 4.47 -22.93
C SER A 66 -26.95 5.53 -22.75
N LEU A 67 -26.96 6.27 -21.64
CA LEU A 67 -27.96 7.31 -21.38
C LEU A 67 -27.75 8.53 -22.28
N LYS A 68 -26.50 8.87 -22.56
CA LYS A 68 -26.13 9.94 -23.49
C LYS A 68 -26.68 9.66 -24.89
N LEU A 69 -26.57 8.42 -25.38
CA LEU A 69 -27.18 7.99 -26.65
C LEU A 69 -28.71 8.09 -26.66
N ALA A 70 -29.35 7.90 -25.50
CA ALA A 70 -30.78 8.10 -25.33
C ALA A 70 -31.19 9.58 -25.18
N GLY A 71 -30.24 10.51 -25.28
CA GLY A 71 -30.48 11.96 -25.13
C GLY A 71 -30.50 12.44 -23.68
N ILE A 72 -30.18 11.59 -22.71
CA ILE A 72 -30.07 11.94 -21.29
C ILE A 72 -28.60 12.23 -21.00
N ASN A 73 -28.19 13.47 -21.20
CA ASN A 73 -26.82 13.91 -20.98
C ASN A 73 -26.78 15.24 -20.20
N PRO A 74 -26.91 15.20 -18.87
CA PRO A 74 -26.77 16.40 -18.06
C PRO A 74 -25.40 17.06 -18.26
N ALA A 75 -25.38 18.39 -18.25
CA ALA A 75 -24.17 19.16 -18.48
C ALA A 75 -23.13 18.88 -17.39
N GLY A 76 -21.85 18.79 -17.79
CA GLY A 76 -20.73 18.61 -16.87
C GLY A 76 -20.41 17.18 -16.46
N HIS A 77 -21.30 16.20 -16.74
CA HIS A 77 -21.04 14.77 -16.43
C HIS A 77 -19.76 14.25 -17.07
N ASP A 78 -19.53 14.56 -18.35
CA ASP A 78 -18.32 14.15 -19.06
C ASP A 78 -17.04 14.68 -18.38
N SER A 79 -17.08 15.91 -17.84
CA SER A 79 -15.94 16.52 -17.15
C SER A 79 -15.66 15.89 -15.80
N ILE A 80 -16.73 15.49 -15.07
CA ILE A 80 -16.60 14.78 -13.79
C ILE A 80 -15.98 13.41 -14.02
N LEU A 81 -16.45 12.66 -15.01
CA LEU A 81 -15.91 11.34 -15.36
C LEU A 81 -14.45 11.43 -15.83
N ALA A 82 -14.10 12.47 -16.60
CA ALA A 82 -12.71 12.71 -16.99
C ALA A 82 -11.80 12.97 -15.78
N LEU A 83 -12.28 13.73 -14.78
CA LEU A 83 -11.53 13.95 -13.54
C LEU A 83 -11.35 12.65 -12.75
N HIS A 84 -12.39 11.82 -12.64
CA HIS A 84 -12.29 10.51 -11.98
C HIS A 84 -11.27 9.61 -12.69
N ALA A 85 -11.24 9.61 -14.02
CA ALA A 85 -10.26 8.83 -14.79
C ALA A 85 -8.81 9.25 -14.49
N GLN A 86 -8.56 10.56 -14.35
CA GLN A 86 -7.24 11.09 -13.95
C GLN A 86 -6.87 10.64 -12.53
N MET A 87 -7.82 10.65 -11.59
CA MET A 87 -7.60 10.15 -10.23
C MET A 87 -7.21 8.67 -10.25
N PHE A 88 -7.91 7.83 -11.01
CA PHE A 88 -7.57 6.40 -11.13
C PHE A 88 -6.18 6.15 -11.76
N GLU A 89 -5.73 7.01 -12.68
CA GLU A 89 -4.37 6.93 -13.22
C GLU A 89 -3.30 7.25 -12.16
N GLN A 90 -3.56 8.29 -11.35
CA GLN A 90 -2.71 8.63 -10.21
C GLN A 90 -2.68 7.51 -9.17
N HIS A 91 -3.83 6.92 -8.86
CA HIS A 91 -3.93 5.77 -7.95
C HIS A 91 -3.13 4.57 -8.47
N GLY A 92 -3.20 4.28 -9.77
CA GLY A 92 -2.42 3.20 -10.39
C GLY A 92 -0.91 3.38 -10.20
N THR A 93 -0.42 4.62 -10.25
CA THR A 93 1.00 4.93 -9.98
C THR A 93 1.37 4.66 -8.51
N MET A 94 0.49 5.02 -7.57
CA MET A 94 0.69 4.77 -6.14
C MET A 94 0.63 3.28 -5.80
N VAL A 95 -0.31 2.53 -6.35
CA VAL A 95 -0.41 1.07 -6.18
C VAL A 95 0.87 0.38 -6.69
N ALA A 96 1.40 0.79 -7.84
CA ALA A 96 2.66 0.25 -8.36
C ALA A 96 3.86 0.57 -7.45
N LYS A 97 3.88 1.77 -6.85
CA LYS A 97 4.87 2.14 -5.83
C LYS A 97 4.76 1.24 -4.60
N HIS A 98 3.55 1.02 -4.08
CA HIS A 98 3.35 0.16 -2.91
C HIS A 98 3.76 -1.28 -3.18
N ALA A 99 3.48 -1.83 -4.37
CA ALA A 99 3.96 -3.16 -4.77
C ALA A 99 5.50 -3.26 -4.74
N SER A 100 6.18 -2.22 -5.21
CA SER A 100 7.64 -2.15 -5.14
C SER A 100 8.15 -2.09 -3.70
N LEU A 101 7.46 -1.37 -2.81
CA LEU A 101 7.79 -1.32 -1.38
C LEU A 101 7.61 -2.69 -0.71
N ARG A 102 6.50 -3.40 -0.97
CA ARG A 102 6.27 -4.76 -0.45
C ARG A 102 7.42 -5.71 -0.81
N GLU A 103 7.85 -5.68 -2.06
CA GLU A 103 8.99 -6.49 -2.51
C GLU A 103 10.30 -6.09 -1.83
N ALA A 104 10.54 -4.79 -1.63
CA ALA A 104 11.74 -4.29 -0.96
C ALA A 104 11.77 -4.71 0.52
N HIS A 105 10.66 -4.55 1.24
CA HIS A 105 10.51 -4.94 2.64
C HIS A 105 10.68 -6.44 2.83
N ALA A 106 10.08 -7.25 1.95
CA ALA A 106 10.26 -8.71 1.96
C ALA A 106 11.73 -9.12 1.79
N LYS A 107 12.49 -8.43 0.90
CA LYS A 107 13.93 -8.68 0.73
C LYS A 107 14.74 -8.32 1.98
N VAL A 108 14.38 -7.26 2.69
CA VAL A 108 15.02 -6.89 3.96
C VAL A 108 14.74 -7.94 5.04
N ALA A 109 13.48 -8.38 5.17
CA ALA A 109 13.11 -9.45 6.10
C ALA A 109 13.86 -10.75 5.78
N GLU A 110 13.92 -11.16 4.51
CA GLU A 110 14.63 -12.36 4.06
C GLU A 110 16.15 -12.26 4.32
N LYS A 111 16.76 -11.10 4.05
CA LYS A 111 18.16 -10.82 4.34
C LYS A 111 18.47 -11.12 5.81
N TYR A 112 17.68 -10.59 6.73
CA TYR A 112 17.92 -10.76 8.16
C TYR A 112 17.49 -12.12 8.72
N ALA A 113 16.54 -12.80 8.07
CA ALA A 113 16.22 -14.19 8.40
C ALA A 113 17.37 -15.15 8.05
N LYS A 114 18.11 -14.89 6.97
CA LYS A 114 19.27 -15.69 6.55
C LYS A 114 20.54 -15.34 7.31
N GLN A 115 20.76 -14.05 7.53
CA GLN A 115 21.96 -13.55 8.19
C GLN A 115 21.65 -12.26 8.95
N PHE A 116 21.78 -12.31 10.27
CA PHE A 116 21.65 -11.12 11.10
C PHE A 116 22.69 -10.07 10.70
N GLY A 117 22.23 -8.85 10.43
CA GLY A 117 23.09 -7.68 10.35
C GLY A 117 23.56 -7.25 11.74
N ASN A 118 24.39 -6.22 11.83
CA ASN A 118 24.60 -5.57 13.14
C ASN A 118 23.29 -4.89 13.60
N ALA A 119 23.13 -4.73 14.92
CA ALA A 119 21.88 -4.23 15.51
C ALA A 119 21.53 -2.81 15.03
N GLU A 120 22.52 -1.95 14.85
CA GLU A 120 22.35 -0.58 14.39
C GLU A 120 21.83 -0.52 12.95
N GLU A 121 22.30 -1.41 12.08
CA GLU A 121 21.82 -1.54 10.70
C GLU A 121 20.38 -2.04 10.65
N MET A 122 20.08 -3.12 11.38
CA MET A 122 18.71 -3.66 11.44
C MET A 122 17.73 -2.60 11.95
N LYS A 123 18.13 -1.82 12.95
CA LYS A 123 17.33 -0.71 13.46
C LYS A 123 17.10 0.39 12.41
N ARG A 124 18.14 0.76 11.64
CA ARG A 124 17.99 1.76 10.57
C ARG A 124 17.04 1.27 9.48
N ASP A 125 17.19 0.03 9.04
CA ASP A 125 16.34 -0.57 8.02
C ASP A 125 14.88 -0.64 8.53
N PHE A 126 14.66 -1.00 9.81
CA PHE A 126 13.33 -1.00 10.41
C PHE A 126 12.68 0.38 10.45
N GLU A 127 13.41 1.43 10.87
CA GLU A 127 12.87 2.79 10.90
C GLU A 127 12.55 3.31 9.47
N ALA A 128 13.34 2.90 8.47
CA ALA A 128 13.06 3.22 7.07
C ALA A 128 11.76 2.54 6.58
N ILE A 129 11.60 1.25 6.85
CA ILE A 129 10.37 0.49 6.53
C ILE A 129 9.15 1.18 7.14
N LYS A 130 9.21 1.52 8.44
CA LYS A 130 8.10 2.22 9.11
C LYS A 130 7.77 3.56 8.50
N ALA A 131 8.77 4.34 8.11
CA ALA A 131 8.55 5.64 7.49
C ALA A 131 7.86 5.49 6.12
N GLU A 132 8.25 4.49 5.34
CA GLU A 132 7.62 4.15 4.05
C GLU A 132 6.18 3.65 4.24
N ASP A 133 5.92 2.82 5.26
CA ASP A 133 4.58 2.35 5.62
C ASP A 133 3.66 3.49 6.06
N ASP A 134 4.18 4.44 6.83
CA ASP A 134 3.44 5.63 7.24
C ASP A 134 3.09 6.53 6.04
N GLU A 135 3.93 6.58 5.02
CA GLU A 135 3.63 7.27 3.75
C GLU A 135 2.55 6.52 2.97
N ALA A 136 2.68 5.20 2.81
CA ALA A 136 1.67 4.39 2.12
C ALA A 136 0.30 4.45 2.78
N ARG A 137 0.24 4.50 4.13
CA ARG A 137 -1.02 4.70 4.87
C ARG A 137 -1.68 6.05 4.58
N LYS A 138 -0.89 7.11 4.36
CA LYS A 138 -1.43 8.41 3.95
C LYS A 138 -1.99 8.36 2.54
N ASP A 139 -1.29 7.68 1.63
CA ASP A 139 -1.78 7.43 0.27
C ASP A 139 -3.13 6.71 0.31
N TYR A 140 -3.26 5.64 1.10
CA TYR A 140 -4.54 4.93 1.25
C TYR A 140 -5.66 5.82 1.79
N GLN A 141 -5.37 6.69 2.76
CA GLN A 141 -6.39 7.59 3.30
C GLN A 141 -6.86 8.59 2.26
N MET A 142 -5.93 9.19 1.51
CA MET A 142 -6.25 10.09 0.41
C MET A 142 -7.13 9.39 -0.64
N MET A 143 -6.76 8.18 -1.08
CA MET A 143 -7.56 7.44 -2.05
C MET A 143 -8.95 7.09 -1.53
N LYS A 144 -9.10 6.77 -0.23
CA LYS A 144 -10.41 6.53 0.39
C LYS A 144 -11.29 7.77 0.37
N ASP A 145 -10.73 8.93 0.66
CA ASP A 145 -11.45 10.21 0.62
C ASP A 145 -11.88 10.53 -0.83
N GLU A 146 -11.01 10.26 -1.80
CA GLU A 146 -11.33 10.42 -3.22
C GLU A 146 -12.38 9.42 -3.71
N HIS A 147 -12.33 8.15 -3.30
CA HIS A 147 -13.39 7.17 -3.56
C HIS A 147 -14.73 7.63 -2.98
N SER A 148 -14.75 8.16 -1.75
CA SER A 148 -15.97 8.73 -1.16
C SER A 148 -16.53 9.87 -2.00
N LYS A 149 -15.67 10.73 -2.56
CA LYS A 149 -16.08 11.80 -3.47
C LYS A 149 -16.62 11.24 -4.78
N ILE A 150 -15.97 10.23 -5.36
CA ILE A 150 -16.42 9.57 -6.60
C ILE A 150 -17.82 8.98 -6.41
N THR A 151 -18.06 8.27 -5.32
CA THR A 151 -19.37 7.70 -4.99
C THR A 151 -20.44 8.79 -4.86
N SER A 152 -20.16 9.88 -4.14
CA SER A 152 -21.07 11.01 -4.01
C SER A 152 -21.38 11.68 -5.37
N ASP A 153 -20.36 11.83 -6.22
CA ASP A 153 -20.54 12.32 -7.59
C ASP A 153 -21.45 11.38 -8.40
N HIS A 154 -21.27 10.06 -8.31
CA HIS A 154 -22.13 9.08 -9.01
C HIS A 154 -23.58 9.13 -8.55
N GLU A 155 -23.83 9.21 -7.24
CA GLU A 155 -25.17 9.36 -6.69
C GLU A 155 -25.85 10.64 -7.18
N ARG A 156 -25.12 11.75 -7.21
CA ARG A 156 -25.63 13.02 -7.74
C ARG A 156 -25.93 12.91 -9.23
N MET A 157 -25.03 12.32 -10.01
CA MET A 157 -25.23 12.12 -11.45
C MET A 157 -26.48 11.28 -11.73
N ASP A 158 -26.74 10.23 -10.95
CA ASP A 158 -27.93 9.40 -11.12
C ASP A 158 -29.23 10.16 -10.81
N LYS A 159 -29.23 11.06 -9.81
CA LYS A 159 -30.37 11.96 -9.53
C LYS A 159 -30.60 12.93 -10.69
N GLU A 160 -29.55 13.59 -11.18
CA GLU A 160 -29.65 14.54 -12.30
C GLU A 160 -30.15 13.88 -13.60
N ARG A 161 -29.76 12.62 -13.84
CA ARG A 161 -30.27 11.82 -14.96
C ARG A 161 -31.76 11.50 -14.81
N ALA A 162 -32.19 11.14 -13.59
CA ALA A 162 -33.60 10.85 -13.31
C ALA A 162 -34.48 12.09 -13.53
N ASP A 163 -34.04 13.26 -13.05
CA ASP A 163 -34.74 14.53 -13.23
C ASP A 163 -34.83 14.92 -14.72
N MET A 164 -33.73 14.77 -15.46
CA MET A 164 -33.72 15.02 -16.90
C MET A 164 -34.70 14.09 -17.63
N ALA A 165 -34.68 12.79 -17.32
CA ALA A 165 -35.61 11.82 -17.92
C ALA A 165 -37.08 12.18 -17.66
N ALA A 166 -37.42 12.56 -16.43
CA ALA A 166 -38.76 13.01 -16.06
C ALA A 166 -39.17 14.29 -16.82
N SER A 167 -38.24 15.25 -16.98
CA SER A 167 -38.49 16.48 -17.75
C SER A 167 -38.74 16.21 -19.24
N MET A 168 -38.09 15.20 -19.82
CA MET A 168 -38.31 14.80 -21.22
C MET A 168 -39.66 14.11 -21.40
N ALA A 169 -40.06 13.25 -20.46
CA ALA A 169 -41.35 12.56 -20.50
C ALA A 169 -42.53 13.55 -20.43
N THR A 170 -42.44 14.57 -19.56
CA THR A 170 -43.49 15.60 -19.43
C THR A 170 -43.60 16.51 -20.67
N ARG A 171 -42.51 16.73 -21.42
CA ARG A 171 -42.55 17.48 -22.69
C ARG A 171 -43.18 16.70 -23.84
N LYS A 172 -43.03 15.37 -23.88
CA LYS A 172 -43.61 14.52 -24.95
C LYS A 172 -45.12 14.26 -24.78
N GLY A 173 -45.67 14.44 -23.58
CA GLY A 173 -47.09 14.24 -23.29
C GLY A 173 -47.97 15.49 -23.41
N LYS A 174 -47.40 16.63 -23.81
CA LYS A 174 -48.11 17.87 -24.17
C LYS A 174 -48.06 18.06 -25.68
#